data_AF-A0A935H7F9-F1
#
_entry.id   AF-A0A935H7F9-F1
#
_cell.length_a   1.000
_cell.length_b   1.000
_cell.length_c   1.000
_cell.angle_alpha   90.00
_cell.angle_beta   90.00
_cell.angle_gamma   90.00
#
_symmetry.space_group_name_H-M   'P 1'
#
loop_
_entity.id
_entity.type
_entity.pdbx_description
1 polymer ?
#
loop_
_entity_poly.entity_id
_entity_poly.type
_entity_poly.pdbx_seq_one_letter_code
_entity_poly.pdbx_strand_id
1 'polypeptide(L)'
;MAATLTAAGNTVDVVDAKVAGNLASALSKSYDQVYLWDLTGSSYLGGSDLTALSSFWSGHKGLVVDSRSYGYYYQGDNASEMALLQNVSSNFQTHRRRCLGRRDHNPDWTNNGNAFLSEIGVNTVTGNYSDAVNYADPSSVLLAGVTPTALWGGGQSIGKAPLGLQPNGITMYLHYGHIATSGAVLPYISASFPLAGPVPTETCRCSPAWA
;
A
#
# COMPACT_ATOMS: atom_id res chain seq x y z
N MET A 1 -11.78 -6.39 -1.64
CA MET A 1 -10.91 -5.84 -0.58
C MET A 1 -11.52 -6.00 0.81
N ALA A 2 -12.62 -5.31 1.15
CA ALA A 2 -13.16 -5.38 2.52
C ALA A 2 -13.40 -6.83 3.00
N ALA A 3 -14.11 -7.63 2.20
CA ALA A 3 -14.29 -9.06 2.45
C ALA A 3 -12.95 -9.83 2.60
N THR A 4 -11.93 -9.49 1.81
CA THR A 4 -10.58 -10.08 1.86
C THR A 4 -9.86 -9.80 3.18
N LEU A 5 -9.98 -8.57 3.69
CA LEU A 5 -9.37 -8.12 4.94
C LEU A 5 -10.13 -8.65 6.16
N THR A 6 -11.46 -8.75 6.07
CA THR A 6 -12.32 -9.38 7.08
C THR A 6 -12.15 -10.90 7.13
N ALA A 7 -11.93 -11.57 6.00
CA ALA A 7 -11.51 -12.98 5.97
C ALA A 7 -10.11 -13.19 6.59
N ALA A 8 -9.29 -12.14 6.67
CA ALA A 8 -8.03 -12.10 7.43
C ALA A 8 -8.20 -11.64 8.90
N GLY A 9 -9.45 -11.57 9.41
CA GLY A 9 -9.75 -11.25 10.81
C GLY A 9 -9.82 -9.75 11.15
N ASN A 10 -9.74 -8.85 10.18
CA ASN A 10 -9.84 -7.40 10.44
C ASN A 10 -11.30 -6.91 10.47
N THR A 11 -11.65 -6.06 11.44
CA THR A 11 -12.81 -5.17 11.33
C THR A 11 -12.50 -4.09 10.30
N VAL A 12 -13.41 -3.82 9.37
CA VAL A 12 -13.19 -2.91 8.23
C VAL A 12 -14.38 -1.97 8.07
N ASP A 13 -14.15 -0.68 8.29
CA ASP A 13 -15.05 0.38 7.84
C ASP A 13 -14.69 0.77 6.41
N VAL A 14 -15.70 0.97 5.56
CA VAL A 14 -15.54 1.53 4.20
C VAL A 14 -16.05 2.96 4.22
N VAL A 15 -15.21 3.91 3.82
CA VAL A 15 -15.50 5.35 3.84
C VAL A 15 -15.52 5.88 2.41
N ASP A 16 -16.62 6.51 1.99
CA ASP A 16 -16.63 7.22 0.71
C ASP A 16 -15.91 8.57 0.86
N ALA A 17 -14.72 8.66 0.28
CA ALA A 17 -13.89 9.86 0.28
C ALA A 17 -14.38 10.93 -0.72
N LYS A 18 -15.40 10.66 -1.56
CA LYS A 18 -15.93 11.63 -2.55
C LYS A 18 -16.58 12.87 -1.92
N VAL A 19 -16.94 12.80 -0.63
CA VAL A 19 -17.42 13.94 0.15
C VAL A 19 -16.28 14.38 1.07
N ALA A 20 -15.72 15.57 0.79
CA ALA A 20 -14.61 16.12 1.55
C ALA A 20 -14.95 16.24 3.05
N GLY A 21 -14.02 15.84 3.91
CA GLY A 21 -14.19 15.76 5.36
C GLY A 21 -14.73 14.40 5.86
N ASN A 22 -15.23 13.50 5.00
CA ASN A 22 -15.66 12.17 5.44
C ASN A 22 -14.49 11.35 6.00
N LEU A 23 -13.31 11.41 5.37
CA LEU A 23 -12.15 10.64 5.81
C LEU A 23 -11.57 11.23 7.10
N ALA A 24 -11.50 12.56 7.22
CA ALA A 24 -11.15 13.22 8.47
C ALA A 24 -12.12 12.86 9.61
N SER A 25 -13.43 12.84 9.33
CA SER A 25 -14.46 12.46 10.30
C SER A 25 -14.34 11.00 10.72
N ALA A 26 -14.05 10.10 9.78
CA ALA A 26 -13.78 8.69 10.09
C ALA A 26 -12.51 8.54 10.94
N LEU A 27 -11.40 9.18 10.56
CA LEU A 27 -10.09 9.11 11.24
C LEU A 27 -10.08 9.74 12.64
N SER A 28 -11.20 10.34 13.10
CA SER A 28 -11.41 10.65 14.52
C SER A 28 -11.56 9.39 15.40
N LYS A 29 -11.90 8.24 14.80
CA LYS A 29 -11.85 6.92 15.44
C LYS A 29 -10.41 6.39 15.51
N SER A 30 -10.14 5.55 16.51
CA SER A 30 -8.92 4.75 16.53
C SER A 30 -8.99 3.63 15.48
N TYR A 31 -8.33 3.82 14.33
CA TYR A 31 -8.07 2.75 13.37
C TYR A 31 -6.67 2.17 13.53
N ASP A 32 -6.54 0.88 13.23
CA ASP A 32 -5.23 0.27 13.01
C ASP A 32 -4.66 0.65 11.64
N GLN A 33 -5.43 0.59 10.54
CA GLN A 33 -4.87 0.68 9.19
C GLN A 33 -5.75 1.51 8.26
N VAL A 34 -5.13 2.31 7.40
CA VAL A 34 -5.80 3.04 6.31
C VAL A 34 -5.41 2.43 4.97
N TYR A 35 -6.44 2.18 4.14
CA TYR A 35 -6.32 1.69 2.77
C TYR A 35 -6.90 2.76 1.83
N LEU A 36 -6.08 3.74 1.44
CA LEU A 36 -6.47 4.70 0.41
C LEU A 36 -6.49 3.99 -0.94
N TRP A 37 -7.51 4.28 -1.75
CA TRP A 37 -7.70 3.72 -3.09
C TRP A 37 -8.38 4.78 -3.98
N ASP A 38 -7.93 4.89 -5.23
CA ASP A 38 -8.08 6.11 -6.04
C ASP A 38 -8.88 5.88 -7.35
N LEU A 39 -10.08 5.28 -7.26
CA LEU A 39 -10.93 4.83 -8.40
C LEU A 39 -11.37 5.94 -9.40
N THR A 40 -10.77 7.13 -9.39
CA THR A 40 -11.38 8.34 -9.94
C THR A 40 -10.38 9.32 -10.54
N GLY A 41 -10.70 9.84 -11.73
CA GLY A 41 -10.03 10.98 -12.37
C GLY A 41 -10.24 12.34 -11.67
N SER A 42 -10.29 12.39 -10.34
CA SER A 42 -10.59 13.61 -9.57
C SER A 42 -10.02 13.57 -8.15
N SER A 43 -9.54 14.72 -7.66
CA SER A 43 -9.15 14.87 -6.26
C SER A 43 -10.40 15.12 -5.41
N TYR A 44 -10.65 14.25 -4.44
CA TYR A 44 -11.75 14.37 -3.49
C TYR A 44 -11.29 14.56 -2.05
N LEU A 45 -10.06 14.15 -1.71
CA LEU A 45 -9.45 14.46 -0.41
C LEU A 45 -9.31 15.98 -0.24
N GLY A 46 -10.04 16.55 0.72
CA GLY A 46 -9.90 17.93 1.12
C GLY A 46 -8.68 18.15 2.02
N GLY A 47 -8.33 19.41 2.29
CA GLY A 47 -7.22 19.74 3.19
C GLY A 47 -7.38 19.16 4.60
N SER A 48 -8.62 18.99 5.09
CA SER A 48 -8.93 18.30 6.34
C SER A 48 -8.62 16.79 6.28
N ASP A 49 -8.98 16.12 5.17
CA ASP A 49 -8.72 14.69 4.96
C ASP A 49 -7.22 14.42 4.81
N LEU A 50 -6.50 15.29 4.10
CA LEU A 50 -5.04 15.26 3.99
C LEU A 50 -4.38 15.49 5.36
N THR A 51 -4.82 16.49 6.13
CA THR A 51 -4.32 16.75 7.49
C THR A 51 -4.55 15.54 8.41
N ALA A 52 -5.72 14.90 8.33
CA ALA A 52 -6.02 13.70 9.12
C ALA A 52 -5.16 12.50 8.70
N LEU A 53 -4.97 12.27 7.40
CA LEU A 53 -4.03 11.27 6.87
C LEU A 53 -2.58 11.53 7.29
N SER A 54 -2.14 12.79 7.29
CA SER A 54 -0.81 13.25 7.71
C SER A 54 -0.58 13.05 9.21
N SER A 55 -1.62 13.30 10.01
CA SER A 55 -1.62 13.06 11.46
C SER A 55 -1.57 11.56 11.79
N PHE A 56 -2.39 10.75 11.11
CA PHE A 56 -2.39 9.29 11.22
C PHE A 56 -1.03 8.70 10.79
N TRP A 57 -0.50 9.14 9.64
CA TRP A 57 0.85 8.82 9.17
C TRP A 57 1.92 9.17 10.22
N SER A 58 1.83 10.33 10.86
CA SER A 58 2.84 10.78 11.83
C SER A 58 2.93 9.86 13.05
N GLY A 59 1.81 9.25 13.46
CA GLY A 59 1.77 8.22 14.51
C GLY A 59 2.20 6.82 14.06
N HIS A 60 2.15 6.52 12.76
CA HIS A 60 2.25 5.13 12.27
C HIS A 60 3.34 4.83 11.23
N LYS A 61 3.83 5.79 10.43
CA LYS A 61 5.07 5.76 9.61
C LYS A 61 5.37 4.49 8.78
N GLY A 62 4.36 3.69 8.45
CA GLY A 62 4.46 2.53 7.58
C GLY A 62 3.80 2.82 6.26
N LEU A 63 4.54 2.82 5.16
CA LEU A 63 3.99 3.08 3.85
C LEU A 63 4.06 1.82 2.99
N VAL A 64 3.02 1.57 2.23
CA VAL A 64 3.09 0.78 0.99
C VAL A 64 2.49 1.64 -0.12
N VAL A 65 3.13 1.67 -1.28
CA VAL A 65 2.61 2.29 -2.51
C VAL A 65 2.49 1.20 -3.57
N ASP A 66 1.28 0.99 -4.07
CA ASP A 66 0.97 0.08 -5.17
C ASP A 66 0.37 0.90 -6.31
N SER A 67 1.00 0.86 -7.49
CA SER A 67 0.71 1.77 -8.62
C SER A 67 0.08 1.09 -9.84
N ARG A 68 -0.36 -0.17 -9.72
CA ARG A 68 -0.93 -1.02 -10.80
C ARG A 68 -2.41 -0.77 -11.02
N SER A 69 -2.86 -0.82 -12.29
CA SER A 69 -4.26 -0.66 -12.70
C SER A 69 -5.21 -1.67 -12.05
N TYR A 70 -6.00 -1.20 -11.10
CA TYR A 70 -6.89 -2.02 -10.29
C TYR A 70 -8.37 -1.89 -10.66
N GLY A 71 -8.88 -0.76 -11.17
CA GLY A 71 -10.28 -0.61 -11.60
C GLY A 71 -10.68 -1.46 -12.81
N TYR A 72 -9.70 -2.06 -13.50
CA TYR A 72 -9.92 -3.01 -14.60
C TYR A 72 -9.50 -4.46 -14.27
N TYR A 73 -8.72 -4.68 -13.20
CA TYR A 73 -8.11 -5.99 -12.89
C TYR A 73 -8.14 -6.42 -11.42
N TYR A 74 -8.52 -5.56 -10.48
CA TYR A 74 -8.81 -5.99 -9.10
C TYR A 74 -10.16 -6.71 -9.05
N GLN A 75 -10.15 -7.97 -9.44
CA GLN A 75 -11.34 -8.82 -9.45
C GLN A 75 -11.75 -9.20 -8.01
N GLY A 76 -10.80 -9.14 -7.06
CA GLY A 76 -11.05 -9.29 -5.62
C GLY A 76 -11.22 -10.74 -5.14
N ASP A 77 -11.32 -11.67 -6.09
CA ASP A 77 -11.28 -13.13 -6.01
C ASP A 77 -9.92 -13.71 -6.47
N ASN A 78 -9.12 -12.95 -7.23
CA ASN A 78 -7.76 -13.31 -7.61
C ASN A 78 -6.90 -13.58 -6.36
N ALA A 79 -6.53 -14.86 -6.18
CA ALA A 79 -5.81 -15.33 -5.00
C ALA A 79 -4.48 -14.60 -4.73
N SER A 80 -3.77 -14.14 -5.77
CA SER A 80 -2.51 -13.40 -5.61
C SER A 80 -2.72 -11.96 -5.15
N GLU A 81 -3.78 -11.30 -5.60
CA GLU A 81 -4.16 -9.97 -5.10
C GLU A 81 -4.72 -10.03 -3.67
N MET A 82 -5.45 -11.12 -3.36
CA MET A 82 -5.95 -11.40 -2.02
C MET A 82 -4.80 -11.67 -1.05
N ALA A 83 -3.85 -12.54 -1.40
CA ALA A 83 -2.67 -12.80 -0.60
C ALA A 83 -1.83 -11.53 -0.40
N LEU A 84 -1.65 -10.70 -1.44
CA LEU A 84 -0.96 -9.42 -1.32
C LEU A 84 -1.66 -8.44 -0.33
N LEU A 85 -3.00 -8.38 -0.30
CA LEU A 85 -3.74 -7.61 0.71
C LEU A 85 -3.47 -8.13 2.13
N GLN A 86 -3.54 -9.45 2.30
CA GLN A 86 -3.35 -10.12 3.59
C GLN A 86 -1.91 -9.93 4.10
N ASN A 87 -0.92 -10.03 3.22
CA ASN A 87 0.49 -9.82 3.55
C ASN A 87 0.77 -8.36 3.93
N VAL A 88 0.20 -7.36 3.24
CA VAL A 88 0.31 -5.94 3.66
C VAL A 88 -0.32 -5.73 5.03
N SER A 89 -1.53 -6.28 5.25
CA SER A 89 -2.24 -6.17 6.53
C SER A 89 -1.45 -6.78 7.69
N SER A 90 -0.91 -7.98 7.51
CA SER A 90 -0.08 -8.68 8.50
C SER A 90 1.23 -7.94 8.78
N ASN A 91 1.90 -7.41 7.75
CA ASN A 91 3.12 -6.62 7.94
C ASN A 91 2.87 -5.31 8.70
N PHE A 92 1.72 -4.66 8.49
CA PHE A 92 1.32 -3.47 9.24
C PHE A 92 1.02 -3.76 10.72
N GLN A 93 0.36 -4.89 11.02
CA GLN A 93 0.17 -5.35 12.40
C GLN A 93 1.53 -5.61 13.06
N THR A 94 2.39 -6.41 12.42
CA THR A 94 3.68 -6.88 12.97
C THR A 94 4.66 -5.74 13.23
N HIS A 95 4.84 -4.84 12.26
CA HIS A 95 5.78 -3.72 12.40
C HIS A 95 5.22 -2.55 13.23
N ARG A 96 3.94 -2.60 13.64
CA ARG A 96 3.13 -1.45 14.14
C ARG A 96 3.12 -0.25 13.18
N ARG A 97 3.45 -0.48 11.91
CA ARG A 97 3.73 0.54 10.89
C ARG A 97 2.61 0.57 9.86
N ARG A 98 1.84 1.66 9.72
CA ARG A 98 0.47 1.56 9.15
C ARG A 98 0.07 2.77 8.28
N CYS A 99 -0.11 2.54 6.97
CA CYS A 99 -0.66 3.45 5.94
C CYS A 99 -0.45 2.82 4.55
N LEU A 100 -1.49 2.32 3.88
CA LEU A 100 -1.40 1.79 2.51
C LEU A 100 -2.05 2.76 1.52
N GLY A 101 -1.26 3.27 0.59
CA GLY A 101 -1.75 3.93 -0.62
C GLY A 101 -1.79 2.94 -1.79
N ARG A 102 -2.96 2.38 -2.08
CA ARG A 102 -3.23 1.76 -3.39
C ARG A 102 -3.75 2.82 -4.34
N ARG A 103 -3.48 2.63 -5.62
CA ARG A 103 -3.89 3.56 -6.67
C ARG A 103 -4.68 2.79 -7.71
N ASP A 104 -5.71 3.44 -8.18
CA ASP A 104 -6.21 3.25 -9.53
C ASP A 104 -5.41 4.22 -10.63
N HIS A 105 -4.57 3.90 -12.80
CA HIS A 105 -3.84 4.53 -13.99
C HIS A 105 -4.64 4.89 -15.25
N ASN A 106 -5.06 6.15 -15.29
CA ASN A 106 -4.81 7.08 -16.39
C ASN A 106 -4.29 8.38 -15.72
N PRO A 107 -3.19 9.04 -16.13
CA PRO A 107 -2.51 10.14 -15.40
C PRO A 107 -3.36 11.04 -14.48
N ASP A 108 -4.49 11.54 -14.99
CA ASP A 108 -5.51 12.37 -14.31
C ASP A 108 -6.16 11.73 -13.07
N TRP A 109 -5.85 10.46 -12.78
CA TRP A 109 -6.41 9.64 -11.71
C TRP A 109 -5.56 9.59 -10.43
N THR A 110 -4.29 10.04 -10.45
CA THR A 110 -3.35 9.78 -9.32
C THR A 110 -3.62 10.66 -8.11
N ASN A 111 -4.70 11.44 -8.13
CA ASN A 111 -4.86 12.68 -7.40
C ASN A 111 -4.82 12.48 -5.90
N ASN A 112 -5.66 11.59 -5.37
CA ASN A 112 -5.79 11.39 -3.94
C ASN A 112 -4.52 10.73 -3.38
N GLY A 113 -3.97 9.76 -4.10
CA GLY A 113 -2.70 9.11 -3.76
C GLY A 113 -1.49 10.05 -3.84
N ASN A 114 -1.39 10.93 -4.83
CA ASN A 114 -0.27 11.88 -4.96
C ASN A 114 -0.44 13.10 -4.05
N ALA A 115 -1.65 13.56 -3.77
CA ALA A 115 -1.91 14.54 -2.72
C ALA A 115 -1.46 14.00 -1.36
N PHE A 116 -1.85 12.77 -1.00
CA PHE A 116 -1.40 12.13 0.24
C PHE A 116 0.12 11.97 0.30
N LEU A 117 0.79 11.44 -0.74
CA LEU A 117 2.25 11.32 -0.71
C LEU A 117 2.96 12.67 -0.61
N SER A 118 2.47 13.71 -1.29
CA SER A 118 3.04 15.06 -1.21
C SER A 118 2.89 15.64 0.20
N GLU A 119 1.71 15.52 0.80
CA GLU A 119 1.39 15.91 2.18
C GLU A 119 2.33 15.26 3.19
N ILE A 120 2.64 13.96 3.06
CA ILE A 120 3.57 13.27 3.96
C ILE A 120 5.06 13.38 3.56
N GLY A 121 5.40 14.14 2.52
CA GLY A 121 6.79 14.35 2.08
C GLY A 121 7.44 13.13 1.42
N VAL A 122 6.70 12.36 0.62
CA VAL A 122 7.18 11.21 -0.17
C VAL A 122 7.09 11.53 -1.66
N ASN A 123 8.02 11.02 -2.46
CA ASN A 123 7.98 11.23 -3.91
C ASN A 123 6.70 10.64 -4.52
N THR A 124 6.11 11.37 -5.47
CA THR A 124 4.86 10.98 -6.13
C THR A 124 5.04 9.79 -7.08
N VAL A 125 3.93 9.13 -7.42
CA VAL A 125 3.89 8.13 -8.50
C VAL A 125 3.88 8.86 -9.85
N THR A 126 4.75 8.43 -10.76
CA THR A 126 5.05 9.13 -12.03
C THR A 126 5.07 8.20 -13.24
N GLY A 127 4.82 8.75 -14.43
CA GLY A 127 4.90 8.00 -15.70
C GLY A 127 3.71 7.07 -15.96
N ASN A 128 3.68 6.48 -17.16
CA ASN A 128 2.65 5.58 -17.68
C ASN A 128 3.36 4.45 -18.44
N TYR A 129 3.18 3.21 -18.00
CA TYR A 129 3.90 2.03 -18.51
C TYR A 129 2.92 0.88 -18.78
N SER A 130 3.20 0.00 -19.74
CA SER A 130 2.32 -1.15 -20.06
C SER A 130 3.03 -2.49 -19.97
N ASP A 131 4.19 -2.51 -19.33
CA ASP A 131 5.06 -3.66 -19.20
C ASP A 131 4.57 -4.58 -18.07
N ALA A 132 4.64 -5.90 -18.29
CA ALA A 132 4.08 -6.86 -17.35
C ALA A 132 4.91 -6.98 -16.06
N VAL A 133 4.24 -7.26 -14.93
CA VAL A 133 4.90 -7.67 -13.68
C VAL A 133 5.65 -8.98 -13.92
N ASN A 134 6.96 -8.89 -14.14
CA ASN A 134 7.85 -10.03 -14.34
C ASN A 134 8.89 -10.17 -13.21
N TYR A 135 8.90 -9.23 -12.25
CA TYR A 135 9.81 -9.22 -11.11
C TYR A 135 9.07 -9.10 -9.78
N ALA A 136 9.50 -9.93 -8.83
CA ALA A 136 9.31 -9.73 -7.40
C ALA A 136 10.64 -9.96 -6.69
N ASP A 137 10.90 -9.21 -5.62
CA ASP A 137 12.07 -9.48 -4.78
C ASP A 137 11.86 -10.79 -4.00
N PRO A 138 12.75 -11.79 -4.09
CA PRO A 138 12.54 -13.10 -3.47
C PRO A 138 12.60 -13.07 -1.94
N SER A 139 13.14 -12.00 -1.33
CA SER A 139 13.15 -11.80 0.12
C SER A 139 11.91 -11.06 0.64
N SER A 140 11.09 -10.50 -0.26
CA SER A 140 9.90 -9.69 0.04
C SER A 140 8.93 -10.36 1.01
N VAL A 141 8.73 -9.75 2.18
CA VAL A 141 7.62 -10.05 3.12
C VAL A 141 6.21 -9.97 2.53
N LEU A 142 6.05 -9.48 1.29
CA LEU A 142 4.76 -9.42 0.60
C LEU A 142 4.51 -10.62 -0.33
N LEU A 143 5.49 -11.52 -0.51
CA LEU A 143 5.48 -12.59 -1.53
C LEU A 143 4.70 -13.86 -1.15
N ALA A 144 4.38 -14.07 0.12
CA ALA A 144 3.75 -15.31 0.59
C ALA A 144 2.40 -15.56 -0.11
N GLY A 145 2.30 -16.64 -0.91
CA GLY A 145 1.09 -16.97 -1.67
C GLY A 145 0.79 -16.08 -2.88
N VAL A 146 1.71 -15.17 -3.26
CA VAL A 146 1.54 -14.23 -4.38
C VAL A 146 2.32 -14.71 -5.60
N THR A 147 1.62 -15.03 -6.69
CA THR A 147 2.23 -15.25 -8.01
C THR A 147 2.44 -13.89 -8.71
N PRO A 148 3.68 -13.43 -8.96
CA PRO A 148 3.91 -12.07 -9.45
C PRO A 148 3.26 -11.77 -10.80
N THR A 149 3.25 -12.73 -11.72
CA THR A 149 2.59 -12.58 -13.03
C THR A 149 1.06 -12.51 -12.93
N ALA A 150 0.46 -13.07 -11.86
CA ALA A 150 -0.98 -12.96 -11.60
C ALA A 150 -1.38 -11.63 -10.94
N LEU A 151 -0.41 -10.76 -10.60
CA LEU A 151 -0.63 -9.35 -10.27
C LEU A 151 -0.80 -8.46 -11.52
N TRP A 152 -0.85 -9.06 -12.72
CA TRP A 152 -0.97 -8.35 -13.99
C TRP A 152 -1.96 -9.04 -14.94
N GLY A 153 -3.15 -8.48 -15.08
CA GLY A 153 -4.20 -9.02 -15.95
C GLY A 153 -4.03 -8.76 -17.45
N GLY A 154 -2.95 -8.08 -17.87
CA GLY A 154 -2.69 -7.79 -19.28
C GLY A 154 -3.48 -6.61 -19.84
N GLY A 155 -3.36 -5.43 -19.20
CA GLY A 155 -3.88 -4.16 -19.71
C GLY A 155 -2.78 -3.18 -20.10
N GLN A 156 -3.16 -1.95 -20.47
CA GLN A 156 -2.22 -0.84 -20.42
C GLN A 156 -2.19 -0.22 -19.03
N SER A 157 -1.18 0.64 -18.83
CA SER A 157 -1.03 1.65 -17.77
C SER A 157 -0.78 1.20 -16.32
N ILE A 158 0.46 1.45 -15.87
CA ILE A 158 1.00 1.35 -14.51
C ILE A 158 1.84 2.61 -14.26
N GLY A 159 1.91 3.09 -13.01
CA GLY A 159 2.82 4.17 -12.62
C GLY A 159 4.11 3.66 -12.00
N LYS A 160 5.18 4.45 -12.01
CA LYS A 160 6.41 4.15 -11.26
C LYS A 160 6.21 4.47 -9.77
N ALA A 161 6.37 3.48 -8.89
CA ALA A 161 6.32 3.65 -7.44
C ALA A 161 7.59 4.34 -6.89
N PRO A 162 7.49 5.13 -5.79
CA PRO A 162 8.66 5.77 -5.18
C PRO A 162 9.62 4.75 -4.58
N LEU A 163 10.92 4.98 -4.71
CA LEU A 163 11.99 4.05 -4.30
C LEU A 163 13.16 4.82 -3.68
N GLY A 164 13.92 4.17 -2.79
CA GLY A 164 15.07 4.76 -2.11
C GLY A 164 14.68 5.73 -0.98
N LEU A 165 15.60 6.60 -0.58
CA LEU A 165 15.36 7.62 0.44
C LEU A 165 14.36 8.68 -0.07
N GLN A 166 13.35 9.00 0.75
CA GLN A 166 12.31 9.98 0.46
C GLN A 166 12.58 11.31 1.18
N PRO A 167 11.98 12.44 0.74
CA PRO A 167 12.20 13.75 1.37
C PRO A 167 11.91 13.80 2.89
N ASN A 168 10.93 13.02 3.36
CA ASN A 168 10.60 12.88 4.80
C ASN A 168 11.54 11.94 5.60
N GLY A 169 12.58 11.39 4.98
CA GLY A 169 13.57 10.52 5.62
C GLY A 169 13.23 9.03 5.68
N ILE A 170 12.06 8.57 5.21
CA ILE A 170 11.83 7.11 5.08
C ILE A 170 12.60 6.55 3.88
N THR A 171 13.02 5.28 3.96
CA THR A 171 13.48 4.54 2.77
C THR A 171 12.34 3.67 2.26
N MET A 172 12.11 3.69 0.94
CA MET A 172 11.17 2.82 0.24
C MET A 172 11.94 1.72 -0.49
N TYR A 173 11.57 0.46 -0.25
CA TYR A 173 12.17 -0.75 -0.83
C TYR A 173 11.29 -1.32 -1.94
N LEU A 174 11.89 -1.97 -2.93
CA LEU A 174 11.19 -2.59 -4.07
C LEU A 174 10.66 -3.97 -3.69
N HIS A 175 9.35 -4.20 -3.85
CA HIS A 175 8.76 -5.53 -3.66
C HIS A 175 8.36 -6.18 -4.99
N TYR A 176 7.79 -5.42 -5.93
CA TYR A 176 7.34 -5.89 -7.24
C TYR A 176 7.57 -4.84 -8.33
N GLY A 177 7.82 -5.29 -9.56
CA GLY A 177 8.11 -4.41 -10.68
C GLY A 177 8.22 -5.12 -12.03
N HIS A 178 8.79 -4.41 -12.99
CA HIS A 178 9.26 -4.95 -14.26
C HIS A 178 10.79 -4.83 -14.35
N ILE A 179 11.48 -5.90 -14.72
CA ILE A 179 12.85 -5.87 -15.23
C ILE A 179 12.80 -5.92 -16.75
N ALA A 180 13.27 -4.84 -17.38
CA ALA A 180 13.44 -4.78 -18.83
C ALA A 180 14.61 -5.66 -19.28
N THR A 181 14.67 -6.00 -20.57
CA THR A 181 15.78 -6.79 -21.16
C THR A 181 17.16 -6.14 -21.03
N SER A 182 17.22 -4.83 -20.73
CA SER A 182 18.44 -4.07 -20.40
C SER A 182 18.89 -4.22 -18.94
N GLY A 183 18.16 -4.96 -18.11
CA GLY A 183 18.36 -5.03 -16.65
C GLY A 183 17.80 -3.83 -15.88
N ALA A 184 17.24 -2.83 -16.56
CA ALA A 184 16.62 -1.67 -15.90
C ALA A 184 15.35 -2.07 -15.15
N VAL A 185 15.24 -1.66 -13.89
CA VAL A 185 14.12 -2.04 -13.00
C VAL A 185 13.12 -0.89 -12.83
N LEU A 186 11.86 -1.19 -13.08
CA LEU A 186 10.72 -0.28 -12.97
C LEU A 186 9.86 -0.71 -11.76
N PRO A 187 9.89 0.00 -10.63
CA PRO A 187 9.12 -0.35 -9.43
C PRO A 187 7.62 -0.09 -9.61
N TYR A 188 6.79 -1.07 -9.23
CA TYR A 188 5.33 -0.98 -9.21
C TYR A 188 4.72 -1.13 -7.82
N ILE A 189 5.41 -1.83 -6.92
CA ILE A 189 5.06 -1.88 -5.50
C ILE A 189 6.32 -1.64 -4.68
N SER A 190 6.24 -0.66 -3.78
CA SER A 190 7.28 -0.36 -2.81
C SER A 190 6.73 -0.16 -1.40
N ALA A 191 7.55 -0.36 -0.37
CA ALA A 191 7.15 -0.22 1.02
C ALA A 191 8.25 0.38 1.91
N SER A 192 7.89 0.94 3.06
CA SER A 192 8.85 1.52 4.01
C SER A 192 9.43 0.55 5.03
N PHE A 193 8.89 -0.67 5.13
CA PHE A 193 9.49 -1.76 5.91
C PHE A 193 10.60 -2.45 5.10
N PRO A 194 11.65 -2.98 5.77
CA PRO A 194 12.73 -3.67 5.07
C PRO A 194 12.23 -4.94 4.34
N LEU A 195 13.00 -5.41 3.37
CA LEU A 195 12.64 -6.57 2.56
C LEU A 195 12.48 -7.84 3.41
N ALA A 196 13.45 -8.10 4.29
CA ALA A 196 13.29 -9.04 5.39
C ALA A 196 12.43 -8.41 6.50
N GLY A 197 11.46 -9.18 6.99
CA GLY A 197 10.58 -8.75 8.08
C GLY A 197 11.33 -8.55 9.40
N PRO A 198 10.63 -8.10 10.45
CA PRO A 198 11.25 -7.96 11.75
C PRO A 198 11.55 -9.37 12.25
N VAL A 199 12.79 -9.63 12.68
CA VAL A 199 13.09 -10.85 13.44
C VAL A 199 12.09 -10.91 14.60
N PRO A 200 11.29 -11.99 14.74
CA PRO A 200 10.27 -12.06 15.76
C PRO A 200 10.89 -11.80 17.14
N THR A 201 10.52 -10.69 17.79
CA THR A 201 11.02 -10.39 19.14
C THR A 201 10.52 -11.49 20.06
N GLU A 202 11.45 -12.20 20.69
CA GLU A 202 11.20 -13.47 21.35
C GLU A 202 9.99 -13.42 22.30
N THR A 203 9.23 -14.52 22.28
CA THR A 203 8.13 -14.90 23.18
C THR A 203 7.81 -13.90 24.29
N CYS A 204 6.57 -13.38 24.27
CA CYS A 204 5.97 -12.76 25.45
C CYS A 204 6.21 -13.67 26.66
N ARG A 205 6.91 -13.15 27.68
CA ARG A 205 7.31 -13.96 28.83
C ARG A 205 6.07 -14.36 29.63
N CYS A 206 5.59 -15.57 29.43
CA CYS A 206 4.78 -16.28 30.41
C CYS A 206 5.62 -16.45 31.68
N SER A 207 5.55 -15.47 32.58
CA SER A 207 6.03 -15.62 33.95
C SER A 207 5.16 -16.69 34.63
N PRO A 208 5.71 -17.83 35.06
CA PRO A 208 4.95 -18.80 35.83
C PRO A 208 4.68 -18.21 37.22
N ALA A 209 3.53 -17.58 37.36
CA ALA A 209 3.11 -16.97 38.61
C ALA A 209 2.64 -18.05 39.60
N TRP A 210 3.56 -18.42 40.50
CA TRP A 210 3.35 -19.23 41.73
C TRP A 210 3.09 -20.74 41.55
N ALA A 211 4.06 -21.53 42.01
CA ALA A 211 3.89 -22.37 43.19
C ALA A 211 5.16 -22.24 44.07
#